data_AF-A0A4X1SNN4-F1
#
_entry.id   AF-A0A4X1SNN4-F1
#
_cell.length_a   1.000
_cell.length_b   1.000
_cell.length_c   1.000
_cell.angle_alpha   90.00
_cell.angle_beta   90.00
_cell.angle_gamma   90.00
#
_symmetry.space_group_name_H-M   'P 1'
#
loop_
_entity.id
_entity.type
_entity.pdbx_description
1 polymer ?
#
loop_
_entity_poly.entity_id
_entity_poly.type
_entity_poly.pdbx_seq_one_letter_code
_entity_poly.pdbx_strand_id
1 'polypeptide(L)'
;MICGTEAIREALVDQAEAFSGRGKIAVLEPIFQGYGVIFSNGERWKTLRRFSLATMRDFGLGKRSVEERIQEEAQCLVEELRKSQGALQDPTYYFHSSTANIICSIVFGKRFAYRDPEFLQLLDLLFQTFLLISSFSSQLFELYSAFLKYFPGSHRQIYKNLQQVNAFIGRSVEKHRETLDPSDPRDLIDSYLLRMDKVGFGRGRGRVEKKMLGEKKGGRGRRGRERNTDDGRGDWEANREGDEMGKLVGR
;
A
#
# COMPACT_ATOMS: atom_id res chain seq x y z
N MET A 1 15.05 -0.79 25.37
CA MET A 1 13.68 -0.57 25.88
C MET A 1 13.65 0.80 26.53
N ILE A 2 12.74 1.68 26.14
CA ILE A 2 12.54 3.01 26.74
C ILE A 2 11.18 2.96 27.44
N CYS A 3 11.17 3.23 28.75
CA CYS A 3 9.98 3.04 29.58
C CYS A 3 9.73 4.30 30.43
N GLY A 4 8.47 4.70 30.55
CA GLY A 4 8.06 5.89 31.30
C GLY A 4 8.07 7.18 30.46
N THR A 5 7.15 8.10 30.78
CA THR A 5 6.90 9.30 29.99
C THR A 5 8.12 10.19 29.83
N GLU A 6 8.92 10.35 30.89
CA GLU A 6 10.14 11.18 30.87
C GLU A 6 11.16 10.63 29.88
N ALA A 7 11.50 9.34 29.98
CA ALA A 7 12.45 8.70 29.08
C ALA A 7 11.94 8.66 27.63
N ILE A 8 10.63 8.45 27.43
CA ILE A 8 10.01 8.50 26.10
C ILE A 8 10.12 9.90 25.51
N ARG A 9 9.88 10.95 26.30
CA ARG A 9 9.99 12.34 25.87
C ARG A 9 11.42 12.72 25.53
N GLU A 10 12.37 12.39 26.41
CA GLU A 10 13.79 12.67 26.21
C GLU A 10 14.28 12.08 24.88
N ALA A 11 13.96 10.81 24.63
CA ALA A 11 14.39 10.14 23.40
C ALA A 11 13.65 10.65 22.15
N LEU A 12 12.31 10.73 22.18
CA LEU A 12 11.51 10.97 20.98
C LEU A 12 11.27 12.45 20.65
N VAL A 13 11.50 13.37 21.60
CA VAL A 13 11.33 14.82 21.42
C VAL A 13 12.67 15.52 21.53
N ASP A 14 13.35 15.37 22.65
CA ASP A 14 14.56 16.17 22.93
C ASP A 14 15.76 15.67 22.09
N GLN A 15 15.81 14.37 21.80
CA GLN A 15 16.78 13.73 20.91
C GLN A 15 16.17 13.23 19.57
N ALA A 16 15.13 13.91 19.08
CA ALA A 16 14.33 13.47 17.93
C ALA A 16 15.15 13.13 16.68
N GLU A 17 16.22 13.87 16.37
CA GLU A 17 17.05 13.56 15.19
C GLU A 17 17.67 12.16 15.27
N ALA A 18 18.15 11.73 16.45
CA ALA A 18 18.74 10.41 16.66
C ALA A 18 17.70 9.28 16.69
N PHE A 19 16.50 9.54 17.23
CA PHE A 19 15.45 8.53 17.41
C PHE A 19 14.33 8.57 16.36
N SER A 20 14.43 9.42 15.34
CA SER A 20 13.41 9.53 14.28
C SER A 20 13.38 8.34 13.31
N GLY A 21 14.39 7.48 13.34
CA GLY A 21 14.50 6.31 12.48
C GLY A 21 13.33 5.33 12.61
N ARG A 22 13.02 4.62 11.53
CA ARG A 22 12.02 3.55 11.49
C ARG A 22 12.70 2.20 11.65
N GLY A 23 12.34 1.50 12.73
CA GLY A 23 12.71 0.11 12.94
C GLY A 23 12.06 -0.80 11.90
N LYS A 24 12.65 -1.99 11.74
CA LYS A 24 12.08 -3.03 10.88
C LYS A 24 11.07 -3.85 11.68
N ILE A 25 10.03 -4.32 10.99
CA ILE A 25 9.15 -5.37 11.46
C ILE A 25 9.38 -6.52 10.49
N ALA A 26 10.07 -7.57 10.94
CA ALA A 26 10.61 -8.63 10.09
C ALA A 26 9.53 -9.32 9.25
N VAL A 27 8.31 -9.49 9.79
CA VAL A 27 7.21 -10.12 9.07
C VAL A 27 6.63 -9.25 7.94
N LEU A 28 6.85 -7.93 7.99
CA LEU A 28 6.36 -6.95 7.01
C LEU A 28 7.42 -6.55 5.99
N GLU A 29 8.69 -6.67 6.34
CA GLU A 29 9.83 -6.24 5.51
C GLU A 29 9.82 -6.84 4.09
N PRO A 30 9.51 -8.14 3.86
CA PRO A 30 9.48 -8.71 2.51
C PRO A 30 8.44 -8.05 1.57
N ILE A 31 7.38 -7.49 2.14
CA ILE A 31 6.31 -6.83 1.39
C ILE A 31 6.65 -5.35 1.16
N PHE A 32 6.99 -4.63 2.23
CA PHE A 32 7.15 -3.18 2.15
C PHE A 32 8.55 -2.76 1.68
N GLN A 33 9.60 -3.54 1.94
CA GLN A 33 10.97 -3.33 1.45
C GLN A 33 11.49 -1.89 1.67
N GLY A 34 11.13 -1.27 2.80
CA GLY A 34 11.49 0.12 3.11
C GLY A 34 10.81 1.19 2.22
N TYR A 35 9.71 0.85 1.54
CA TYR A 35 8.83 1.78 0.83
C TYR A 35 7.64 2.22 1.71
N GLY A 36 6.95 3.27 1.26
CA GLY A 36 5.83 3.87 1.98
C GLY A 36 6.25 4.76 3.13
N VAL A 37 5.34 5.62 3.58
CA VAL A 37 5.61 6.64 4.61
C VAL A 37 5.83 6.05 6.01
N ILE A 38 5.35 4.84 6.27
CA ILE A 38 5.43 4.18 7.58
C ILE A 38 6.80 3.50 7.78
N PHE A 39 7.32 2.82 6.75
CA PHE A 39 8.51 1.97 6.86
C PHE A 39 9.78 2.52 6.20
N SER A 40 9.68 3.64 5.47
CA SER A 40 10.86 4.28 4.87
C SER A 40 11.69 5.08 5.88
N ASN A 41 12.95 5.33 5.54
CA ASN A 41 13.89 6.16 6.30
C ASN A 41 14.52 7.25 5.41
N GLY A 42 15.23 8.19 6.03
CA GLY A 42 16.01 9.22 5.34
C GLY A 42 15.18 10.16 4.47
N GLU A 43 15.73 10.58 3.33
CA GLU A 43 15.08 11.55 2.45
C GLU A 43 13.77 11.02 1.83
N ARG A 44 13.69 9.71 1.60
CA ARG A 44 12.45 9.06 1.13
C ARG A 44 11.32 9.29 2.12
N TRP A 45 11.57 9.05 3.41
CA TRP A 45 10.58 9.30 4.46
C TRP A 45 10.20 10.77 4.56
N LYS A 46 11.19 11.68 4.57
CA LYS A 46 10.96 13.13 4.63
C LYS A 46 10.10 13.60 3.46
N THR A 47 10.35 13.10 2.25
CA THR A 47 9.60 13.45 1.05
C THR A 47 8.17 12.91 1.09
N LEU A 48 8.00 11.60 1.35
CA LEU A 48 6.68 10.98 1.41
C LEU A 48 5.84 11.57 2.53
N ARG A 49 6.40 11.80 3.72
CA ARG A 49 5.70 12.41 4.85
C ARG A 49 5.23 13.83 4.54
N ARG A 50 6.11 14.67 3.96
CA ARG A 50 5.75 16.04 3.55
C ARG A 50 4.64 16.02 2.51
N PHE A 51 4.76 15.16 1.49
CA PHE A 51 3.73 15.00 0.47
C PHE A 51 2.40 14.56 1.08
N SER A 52 2.37 13.43 1.82
CA SER A 52 1.13 12.90 2.39
C SER A 52 0.45 13.90 3.31
N LEU A 53 1.19 14.63 4.15
CA LEU A 53 0.63 15.65 5.04
C LEU A 53 0.06 16.85 4.26
N ALA A 54 0.75 17.31 3.21
CA ALA A 54 0.26 18.39 2.38
C ALA A 54 -1.03 17.97 1.66
N THR A 55 -1.00 16.83 0.97
CA THR A 55 -2.15 16.32 0.21
C THR A 55 -3.35 16.03 1.11
N MET A 56 -3.15 15.43 2.28
CA MET A 56 -4.25 15.21 3.23
C MET A 56 -4.89 16.54 3.69
N ARG A 57 -4.11 17.60 3.92
CA ARG A 57 -4.64 18.93 4.28
C ARG A 57 -5.40 19.60 3.13
N ASP A 58 -4.98 19.33 1.89
CA ASP A 58 -5.67 19.83 0.68
C ASP A 58 -7.02 19.14 0.51
N PHE A 59 -7.09 17.82 0.74
CA PHE A 59 -8.36 17.05 0.76
C PHE A 59 -9.18 17.20 2.05
N GLY A 60 -8.83 18.14 2.92
CA GLY A 60 -9.68 18.55 4.03
C GLY A 60 -9.32 18.04 5.41
N LEU A 61 -8.19 17.33 5.59
CA LEU A 61 -7.77 16.89 6.92
C LEU A 61 -7.52 18.12 7.82
N GLY A 62 -8.34 18.28 8.85
CA GLY A 62 -8.35 19.45 9.73
C GLY A 62 -9.19 20.63 9.22
N LYS A 63 -10.02 20.43 8.19
CA LYS A 63 -10.98 21.40 7.65
C LYS A 63 -12.39 20.82 7.64
N ARG A 64 -13.39 21.68 7.39
CA ARG A 64 -14.82 21.34 7.31
C ARG A 64 -15.15 20.23 6.32
N SER A 65 -14.36 20.04 5.26
CA SER A 65 -14.62 18.99 4.26
C SER A 65 -14.36 17.56 4.73
N VAL A 66 -13.45 17.30 5.69
CA VAL A 66 -13.36 15.96 6.31
C VAL A 66 -14.45 15.76 7.35
N GLU A 67 -14.84 16.81 8.06
CA GLU A 67 -16.00 16.76 8.96
C GLU A 67 -17.28 16.37 8.19
N GLU A 68 -17.51 16.96 7.02
CA GLU A 68 -18.65 16.62 6.13
C GLU A 68 -18.60 15.14 5.70
N ARG A 69 -17.43 14.61 5.33
CA ARG A 69 -17.25 13.18 5.01
C ARG A 69 -17.54 12.26 6.21
N ILE A 70 -17.14 12.68 7.41
CA ILE A 70 -17.43 11.94 8.64
C ILE A 70 -18.93 11.96 8.95
N GLN A 71 -19.58 13.12 8.79
CA GLN A 71 -21.02 13.26 8.99
C GLN A 71 -21.82 12.42 7.99
N GLU A 72 -21.42 12.41 6.72
CA GLU A 72 -22.00 11.54 5.68
C GLU A 72 -21.84 10.07 6.07
N GLU A 73 -20.64 9.63 6.47
CA GLU A 73 -20.41 8.25 6.90
C GLU A 73 -21.24 7.88 8.13
N ALA A 74 -21.36 8.79 9.09
CA ALA A 74 -22.18 8.59 10.28
C ALA A 74 -23.67 8.44 9.93
N GLN A 75 -24.18 9.21 8.97
CA GLN A 75 -25.55 9.05 8.47
C GLN A 75 -25.74 7.69 7.81
N CYS A 76 -24.82 7.28 6.93
CA CYS A 76 -24.88 5.95 6.30
C CYS A 76 -24.82 4.81 7.33
N LEU A 77 -23.99 4.94 8.37
CA LEU A 77 -23.90 3.98 9.45
C LEU A 77 -25.23 3.87 10.22
N VAL A 78 -25.86 5.00 10.57
CA VAL A 78 -27.16 5.00 11.25
C VAL A 78 -28.23 4.35 10.37
N GLU A 79 -28.22 4.60 9.06
CA GLU A 79 -29.15 3.97 8.13
C GLU A 79 -28.96 2.45 8.05
N GLU A 80 -27.73 1.96 7.97
CA GLU A 80 -27.46 0.51 8.00
C GLU A 80 -27.88 -0.12 9.33
N LEU A 81 -27.61 0.54 10.46
CA LEU A 81 -28.04 0.05 11.78
C LEU A 81 -29.57 0.03 11.90
N ARG A 82 -30.30 1.01 11.34
CA ARG A 82 -31.77 0.99 11.33
C ARG A 82 -32.34 -0.21 10.58
N LYS A 83 -31.66 -0.68 9.52
CA LYS A 83 -32.09 -1.89 8.76
C LYS A 83 -32.03 -3.17 9.59
N SER A 84 -31.25 -3.19 10.67
CA SER A 84 -31.20 -4.34 11.60
C SER A 84 -32.48 -4.51 12.42
N GLN A 85 -33.33 -3.48 12.52
CA GLN A 85 -34.56 -3.47 13.32
C GLN A 85 -34.38 -3.95 14.77
N GLY A 86 -33.20 -3.71 15.36
CA GLY A 86 -32.89 -4.10 16.74
C GLY A 86 -32.42 -5.56 16.90
N ALA A 87 -32.16 -6.27 15.80
CA ALA A 87 -31.52 -7.58 15.86
C ALA A 87 -30.11 -7.49 16.48
N LEU A 88 -29.70 -8.52 17.21
CA LEU A 88 -28.33 -8.65 17.70
C LEU A 88 -27.38 -8.78 16.52
N GLN A 89 -26.39 -7.90 16.45
CA GLN A 89 -25.36 -7.89 15.41
C GLN A 89 -24.00 -7.63 16.04
N ASP A 90 -22.95 -8.19 15.44
CA ASP A 90 -21.58 -7.83 15.79
C ASP A 90 -21.26 -6.43 15.24
N PRO A 91 -21.02 -5.42 16.10
CA PRO A 91 -20.77 -4.06 15.65
C PRO A 91 -19.37 -3.86 15.04
N THR A 92 -18.45 -4.81 15.25
CA THR A 92 -17.04 -4.73 14.82
C THR A 92 -16.94 -4.38 13.33
N TYR A 93 -17.76 -5.06 12.53
CA TYR A 93 -17.81 -4.88 11.09
C TYR A 93 -18.23 -3.45 10.68
N TYR A 94 -19.22 -2.87 11.36
CA TYR A 94 -19.71 -1.53 11.06
C TYR A 94 -18.68 -0.45 11.40
N PHE A 95 -17.97 -0.61 12.52
CA PHE A 95 -16.90 0.33 12.90
C PHE A 95 -15.69 0.23 11.97
N HIS A 96 -15.27 -0.98 11.59
CA HIS A 96 -14.19 -1.14 10.61
C HIS A 96 -14.58 -0.57 9.25
N SER A 97 -15.82 -0.79 8.80
CA SER A 97 -16.30 -0.29 7.51
C SER A 97 -16.42 1.22 7.47
N SER A 98 -17.01 1.83 8.50
CA SER A 98 -17.15 3.29 8.59
C SER A 98 -15.80 3.99 8.66
N THR A 99 -14.89 3.53 9.53
CA THR A 99 -13.54 4.10 9.63
C THR A 99 -12.73 3.91 8.35
N ALA A 100 -12.82 2.74 7.70
CA ALA A 100 -12.15 2.49 6.43
C ALA A 100 -12.74 3.32 5.28
N ASN A 101 -14.05 3.57 5.26
CA ASN A 101 -14.70 4.39 4.24
C ASN A 101 -14.23 5.85 4.28
N ILE A 102 -13.98 6.41 5.47
CA ILE A 102 -13.40 7.75 5.59
C ILE A 102 -12.05 7.80 4.87
N ILE A 103 -11.18 6.82 5.12
CA ILE A 103 -9.87 6.73 4.46
C ILE A 103 -10.02 6.45 2.97
N CYS A 104 -10.90 5.54 2.56
CA CYS A 104 -11.17 5.23 1.16
C CYS A 104 -11.66 6.47 0.39
N SER A 105 -12.47 7.32 1.02
CA SER A 105 -12.95 8.55 0.38
C SER A 105 -11.81 9.53 0.09
N ILE A 106 -10.77 9.55 0.92
CA ILE A 106 -9.59 10.42 0.76
C ILE A 106 -8.59 9.81 -0.23
N VAL A 107 -8.43 8.48 -0.20
CA VAL A 107 -7.42 7.77 -1.00
C VAL A 107 -7.90 7.44 -2.40
N PHE A 108 -9.16 7.00 -2.55
CA PHE A 108 -9.77 6.54 -3.81
C PHE A 108 -10.87 7.46 -4.33
N GLY A 109 -11.10 8.60 -3.67
CA GLY A 109 -12.13 9.56 -4.07
C GLY A 109 -13.57 9.07 -3.86
N LYS A 110 -13.78 7.89 -3.26
CA LYS A 110 -15.10 7.28 -3.11
C LYS A 110 -15.26 6.46 -1.83
N ARG A 111 -16.51 6.34 -1.39
CA ARG A 111 -16.95 5.37 -0.38
C ARG A 111 -17.32 4.04 -1.04
N PHE A 112 -17.27 2.97 -0.25
CA PHE A 112 -17.82 1.67 -0.62
C PHE A 112 -19.14 1.45 0.13
N ALA A 113 -20.06 0.72 -0.53
CA ALA A 113 -21.25 0.25 0.16
C ALA A 113 -20.82 -0.76 1.24
N TYR A 114 -21.50 -0.77 2.39
CA TYR A 114 -21.18 -1.72 3.45
C TYR A 114 -21.20 -3.16 2.91
N ARG A 115 -22.24 -3.54 2.16
CA ARG A 115 -22.36 -4.90 1.61
C ARG A 115 -21.58 -5.16 0.32
N ASP A 116 -20.65 -4.28 -0.07
CA ASP A 116 -19.81 -4.47 -1.26
C ASP A 116 -18.84 -5.65 -1.03
N PRO A 117 -18.92 -6.75 -1.81
CA PRO A 117 -18.08 -7.93 -1.58
C PRO A 117 -16.58 -7.68 -1.70
N GLU A 118 -16.15 -6.79 -2.61
CA GLU A 118 -14.72 -6.49 -2.80
C GLU A 118 -14.19 -5.69 -1.61
N PHE A 119 -14.99 -4.75 -1.09
CA PHE A 119 -14.65 -3.99 0.12
C PHE A 119 -14.63 -4.87 1.36
N LEU A 120 -15.64 -5.73 1.53
CA LEU A 120 -15.69 -6.69 2.64
C LEU A 120 -14.46 -7.60 2.66
N GLN A 121 -14.06 -8.10 1.49
CA GLN A 121 -12.87 -8.93 1.36
C GLN A 121 -11.60 -8.14 1.72
N LEU A 122 -11.48 -6.88 1.28
CA LEU A 122 -10.36 -6.02 1.62
C LEU A 122 -10.25 -5.81 3.15
N LEU A 123 -11.37 -5.54 3.83
CA LEU A 123 -11.39 -5.34 5.28
C LEU A 123 -11.03 -6.62 6.04
N ASP A 124 -11.55 -7.77 5.61
CA ASP A 124 -11.20 -9.05 6.23
C ASP A 124 -9.70 -9.35 6.08
N LEU A 125 -9.12 -9.15 4.89
CA LEU A 125 -7.68 -9.33 4.67
C LEU A 125 -6.84 -8.45 5.59
N LEU A 126 -7.23 -7.18 5.77
CA LEU A 126 -6.54 -6.25 6.67
C LEU A 126 -6.66 -6.68 8.13
N PHE A 127 -7.87 -7.05 8.57
CA PHE A 127 -8.14 -7.49 9.93
C PHE A 127 -7.39 -8.79 10.28
N GLN A 128 -7.48 -9.81 9.43
CA GLN A 128 -6.75 -11.07 9.59
C GLN A 128 -5.24 -10.83 9.64
N THR A 129 -4.73 -9.93 8.79
CA THR A 129 -3.32 -9.56 8.80
C THR A 129 -2.90 -8.94 10.13
N PHE A 130 -3.72 -8.03 10.67
CA PHE A 130 -3.44 -7.41 11.97
C PHE A 130 -3.42 -8.42 13.12
N LEU A 131 -4.36 -9.36 13.13
CA LEU A 131 -4.40 -10.46 14.10
C LEU A 131 -3.16 -11.36 13.99
N LEU A 132 -2.77 -11.73 12.77
CA LEU A 132 -1.61 -12.58 12.54
C LEU A 132 -0.31 -11.89 12.96
N ILE A 133 -0.11 -10.61 12.65
CA ILE A 133 1.07 -9.83 13.06
C ILE A 133 1.18 -9.77 14.59
N SER A 134 0.04 -9.68 15.28
CA SER A 134 -0.01 -9.60 16.74
C SER A 134 0.16 -10.96 17.45
N SER A 135 0.19 -12.07 16.70
CA SER A 135 0.25 -13.42 17.26
C SER A 135 1.63 -13.78 17.81
N PHE A 136 1.67 -14.75 18.74
CA PHE A 136 2.91 -15.34 19.26
C PHE A 136 3.84 -15.84 18.16
N SER A 137 3.28 -16.44 17.10
CA SER A 137 4.06 -16.93 15.96
C SER A 137 4.81 -15.81 15.22
N SER A 138 4.22 -14.62 15.11
CA SER A 138 4.85 -13.45 14.50
C SER A 138 5.90 -12.82 15.42
N GLN A 139 5.70 -12.84 16.73
CA GLN A 139 6.72 -12.42 17.70
C GLN A 139 7.95 -13.34 17.63
N LEU A 140 7.74 -14.65 17.50
CA LEU A 140 8.84 -15.60 17.28
C LEU A 140 9.52 -15.38 15.93
N PHE A 141 8.75 -15.08 14.89
CA PHE A 141 9.29 -14.71 13.58
C PHE A 141 10.14 -13.44 13.65
N GLU A 142 9.76 -12.44 14.44
CA GLU A 142 10.54 -11.21 14.62
C GLU A 142 11.96 -11.51 15.11
N LEU A 143 12.10 -12.44 16.07
CA LEU A 143 13.38 -12.82 16.66
C LEU A 143 14.20 -13.75 15.74
N TYR A 144 13.55 -14.68 15.04
CA TYR A 144 14.21 -15.77 14.32
C TYR A 144 13.90 -15.80 12.81
N SER A 145 13.55 -14.66 12.21
CA SER A 145 13.16 -14.53 10.80
C SER A 145 14.19 -15.12 9.83
N ALA A 146 15.49 -14.99 10.14
CA ALA A 146 16.57 -15.52 9.32
C ALA A 146 16.48 -17.04 9.09
N PHE A 147 15.93 -17.77 10.07
CA PHE A 147 15.72 -19.22 10.01
C PHE A 147 14.28 -19.58 9.65
N LEU A 148 13.30 -18.94 10.29
CA LEU A 148 11.89 -19.31 10.17
C LEU A 148 11.27 -19.00 8.79
N LYS A 149 11.87 -18.10 8.00
CA LYS A 149 11.42 -17.80 6.63
C LYS A 149 11.39 -19.01 5.69
N TYR A 150 12.21 -20.02 5.97
CA TYR A 150 12.29 -21.24 5.14
C TYR A 150 11.16 -22.24 5.46
N PHE A 151 10.49 -22.09 6.61
CA PHE A 151 9.42 -22.98 7.06
C PHE A 151 8.03 -22.39 6.75
N PRO A 152 6.97 -23.23 6.69
CA PRO A 152 5.60 -22.72 6.65
C PRO A 152 5.25 -21.99 7.96
N GLY A 153 4.38 -20.98 7.88
CA GLY A 153 3.92 -20.25 9.06
C GLY A 153 3.05 -19.04 8.73
N SER A 154 2.59 -18.35 9.77
CA SER A 154 1.74 -17.15 9.69
C SER A 154 2.32 -16.04 8.82
N HIS A 155 3.65 -15.88 8.80
CA HIS A 155 4.35 -14.93 7.94
C HIS A 155 4.03 -15.10 6.45
N ARG A 156 3.81 -16.34 5.97
CA ARG A 156 3.40 -16.60 4.57
C ARG A 156 1.95 -16.18 4.33
N GLN A 157 1.07 -16.35 5.31
CA GLN A 157 -0.32 -15.92 5.20
C GLN A 157 -0.41 -14.39 5.21
N ILE A 158 0.35 -13.72 6.08
CA ILE A 158 0.49 -12.25 6.10
C ILE A 158 0.95 -11.76 4.73
N TYR A 159 1.99 -12.38 4.17
CA TYR A 159 2.48 -12.05 2.84
C TYR A 159 1.39 -12.17 1.75
N LYS A 160 0.67 -13.31 1.71
CA LYS A 160 -0.42 -13.52 0.76
C LYS A 160 -1.55 -12.48 0.91
N ASN A 161 -1.96 -12.18 2.13
CA ASN A 161 -3.02 -11.21 2.39
C ASN A 161 -2.60 -9.82 1.88
N LEU A 162 -1.39 -9.37 2.22
CA LEU A 162 -0.89 -8.07 1.80
C LEU A 162 -0.63 -7.98 0.29
N GLN A 163 -0.28 -9.09 -0.37
CA GLN A 163 -0.23 -9.14 -1.83
C GLN A 163 -1.60 -8.90 -2.46
N GLN A 164 -2.68 -9.48 -1.91
CA GLN A 164 -4.04 -9.24 -2.41
C GLN A 164 -4.48 -7.79 -2.18
N VAL A 165 -4.15 -7.21 -1.03
CA VAL A 165 -4.37 -5.78 -0.73
C VAL A 165 -3.61 -4.90 -1.75
N ASN A 166 -2.34 -5.18 -2.00
CA ASN A 166 -1.54 -4.45 -2.99
C ASN A 166 -2.10 -4.59 -4.41
N ALA A 167 -2.61 -5.77 -4.78
CA ALA A 167 -3.26 -5.97 -6.07
C ALA A 167 -4.53 -5.13 -6.20
N PHE A 168 -5.34 -5.02 -5.13
CA PHE A 168 -6.50 -4.13 -5.10
C PHE A 168 -6.10 -2.66 -5.29
N ILE A 169 -5.10 -2.19 -4.54
CA ILE A 169 -4.59 -0.83 -4.67
C ILE A 169 -4.04 -0.59 -6.08
N GLY A 170 -3.28 -1.53 -6.64
CA GLY A 170 -2.73 -1.45 -7.99
C GLY A 170 -3.81 -1.33 -9.07
N ARG A 171 -4.89 -2.12 -8.99
CA ARG A 171 -6.05 -1.98 -9.91
C ARG A 171 -6.69 -0.61 -9.80
N SER A 172 -6.79 -0.07 -8.58
CA SER A 172 -7.32 1.29 -8.37
C SER A 172 -6.42 2.33 -9.01
N VAL A 173 -5.10 2.27 -8.78
CA VAL A 173 -4.12 3.20 -9.37
C VAL A 173 -4.19 3.20 -10.90
N GLU A 174 -4.35 2.05 -11.54
CA GLU A 174 -4.46 1.98 -13.00
C GLU A 174 -5.74 2.67 -13.51
N LYS A 175 -6.90 2.43 -12.86
CA LYS A 175 -8.14 3.14 -13.19
C LYS A 175 -8.01 4.65 -13.02
N HIS A 176 -7.25 5.11 -12.03
CA HIS A 176 -6.99 6.55 -11.83
C HIS A 176 -6.13 7.10 -12.95
N ARG A 177 -5.09 6.38 -13.40
CA ARG A 177 -4.25 6.78 -14.54
C ARG A 177 -5.03 6.95 -15.83
N GLU A 178 -5.97 6.05 -16.12
CA GLU A 178 -6.82 6.11 -17.31
C GLU A 178 -7.75 7.32 -17.33
N THR A 179 -8.14 7.81 -16.14
CA THR A 179 -9.14 8.88 -15.96
C THR A 179 -8.54 10.15 -15.32
N LEU A 180 -7.21 10.27 -15.31
CA LEU A 180 -6.51 11.34 -14.62
C LEU A 180 -6.72 12.68 -15.34
N ASP A 181 -7.31 13.64 -14.64
CA ASP A 181 -7.38 15.03 -15.07
C ASP A 181 -6.34 15.87 -14.30
N PRO A 182 -5.31 16.43 -14.97
CA PRO A 182 -4.34 17.30 -14.32
C PRO A 182 -4.90 18.59 -13.71
N SER A 183 -6.09 19.01 -14.12
CA SER A 183 -6.75 20.23 -13.65
C SER A 183 -7.62 20.01 -12.41
N ASP A 184 -8.10 18.78 -12.18
CA ASP A 184 -9.00 18.44 -11.08
C ASP A 184 -8.62 17.11 -10.42
N PRO A 185 -7.62 17.09 -9.52
CA PRO A 185 -7.22 15.87 -8.83
C PRO A 185 -8.29 15.45 -7.81
N ARG A 186 -8.86 14.25 -7.98
CA ARG A 186 -10.01 13.78 -7.20
C ARG A 186 -9.63 13.32 -5.79
N ASP A 187 -8.41 12.80 -5.63
CA ASP A 187 -7.95 12.15 -4.40
C ASP A 187 -6.42 12.08 -4.26
N LEU A 188 -5.98 11.39 -3.21
CA LEU A 188 -4.56 11.16 -2.91
C LEU A 188 -3.83 10.47 -4.07
N ILE A 189 -4.46 9.52 -4.77
CA ILE A 189 -3.83 8.76 -5.86
C ILE A 189 -3.58 9.70 -7.04
N ASP A 190 -4.57 10.45 -7.49
CA ASP A 190 -4.41 11.42 -8.58
C ASP A 190 -3.31 12.43 -8.26
N SER A 191 -3.33 12.98 -7.04
CA SER A 191 -2.31 13.92 -6.57
C SER A 191 -0.90 13.30 -6.56
N TYR A 192 -0.79 12.02 -6.20
CA TYR A 192 0.48 11.29 -6.22
C TYR A 192 0.96 11.07 -7.66
N LEU A 193 0.07 10.68 -8.58
CA LEU A 193 0.38 10.49 -9.99
C LEU A 193 0.87 11.81 -10.63
N LEU A 194 0.17 12.92 -10.40
CA LEU A 194 0.61 14.24 -10.89
C LEU A 194 1.95 14.66 -10.31
N ARG A 195 2.22 14.33 -9.04
CA ARG A 195 3.52 14.58 -8.41
C ARG A 195 4.62 13.73 -9.06
N MET A 196 4.35 12.45 -9.35
CA MET A 196 5.31 11.58 -10.04
C MET A 196 5.69 12.11 -11.43
N ASP A 197 4.72 12.66 -12.17
CA ASP A 197 4.96 13.23 -13.49
C ASP A 197 5.79 14.52 -13.42
N LYS A 198 5.51 15.39 -12.44
CA LYS A 198 6.29 16.62 -12.19
C LYS A 198 7.74 16.33 -11.80
N VAL A 199 7.98 15.26 -11.03
CA VAL A 199 9.33 14.85 -10.60
C VAL A 199 10.06 14.03 -11.68
N GLY A 200 9.39 13.72 -12.81
CA GLY A 200 10.01 13.07 -13.97
C GLY A 200 10.16 11.55 -13.87
N PHE A 201 9.59 10.91 -12.84
CA PHE A 201 9.68 9.46 -12.65
C PHE A 201 8.96 8.66 -13.76
N GLY A 202 7.92 9.25 -14.37
CA GLY A 202 7.15 8.62 -15.47
C GLY A 202 7.83 8.63 -16.84
N ARG A 203 8.87 9.47 -17.06
CA ARG A 203 9.51 9.61 -18.39
C ARG A 203 10.41 8.44 -18.79
N GLY A 204 10.74 7.54 -17.86
CA GLY A 204 11.51 6.31 -18.12
C GLY A 204 10.68 5.19 -18.78
N ARG A 205 9.43 5.00 -18.36
CA ARG A 205 8.58 3.89 -18.85
C ARG A 205 8.16 4.06 -20.32
N GLY A 206 7.70 5.26 -20.69
CA GLY A 206 7.29 5.55 -22.07
C GLY A 206 8.44 5.54 -23.09
N ARG A 207 9.69 5.69 -22.63
CA ARG A 207 10.88 5.62 -23.51
C ARG A 207 11.28 4.18 -23.80
N VAL A 208 11.15 3.28 -22.82
CA VAL A 208 11.40 1.84 -23.00
C VAL A 208 10.33 1.22 -23.91
N GLU A 209 9.06 1.59 -23.72
CA GLU A 209 7.97 1.08 -24.54
C GLU A 209 8.03 1.58 -25.99
N LYS A 210 8.40 2.85 -26.22
CA LYS A 210 8.69 3.36 -27.57
C LYS A 210 9.94 2.74 -28.21
N LYS A 211 10.95 2.34 -27.41
CA LYS A 211 12.13 1.62 -27.93
C LYS A 211 11.77 0.20 -28.36
N MET A 212 10.98 -0.51 -27.53
CA MET A 212 10.46 -1.85 -27.82
C MET A 212 9.53 -1.89 -29.05
N LEU A 213 8.70 -0.86 -29.25
CA LEU A 213 7.85 -0.72 -30.44
C LEU A 213 8.63 -0.24 -31.68
N GLY A 214 9.71 0.52 -31.51
CA GLY A 214 10.60 0.97 -32.58
C GLY A 214 11.48 -0.15 -33.14
N GLU A 215 11.96 -1.06 -32.28
CA GLU A 215 12.84 -2.17 -32.69
C GLU A 215 12.10 -3.32 -33.39
N LYS A 216 10.77 -3.47 -33.18
CA LYS A 216 9.97 -4.48 -33.90
C LYS A 216 9.71 -4.19 -35.38
N LYS A 217 10.07 -3.02 -35.91
CA LYS A 217 9.88 -2.66 -37.33
C LYS A 217 11.11 -2.86 -38.23
N GLY A 218 12.23 -3.36 -37.70
CA GLY A 218 13.46 -3.58 -38.46
C GLY A 218 14.00 -5.00 -38.35
N GLY A 219 13.37 -5.98 -38.99
CA GLY A 219 13.91 -7.34 -39.03
C GLY A 219 13.03 -8.36 -39.75
N ARG A 220 13.09 -8.40 -41.09
CA ARG A 220 12.52 -9.48 -41.90
C ARG A 220 13.43 -10.73 -41.84
N GLY A 221 12.87 -11.85 -41.39
CA GLY A 221 13.01 -13.15 -42.06
C GLY A 221 14.03 -14.16 -41.54
N ARG A 222 13.55 -15.25 -40.92
CA ARG A 222 13.67 -16.63 -41.43
C ARG A 222 12.91 -17.63 -40.53
N ARG A 223 12.24 -18.59 -41.16
CA ARG A 223 11.46 -19.69 -40.56
C ARG A 223 12.37 -20.78 -39.98
N GLY A 224 11.88 -21.52 -38.97
CA GLY A 224 12.38 -22.86 -38.69
C GLY A 224 11.98 -23.50 -37.36
N ARG A 225 10.89 -24.29 -37.39
CA ARG A 225 10.61 -25.54 -36.65
C ARG A 225 10.45 -25.55 -35.11
N GLU A 226 9.26 -26.02 -34.72
CA GLU A 226 8.87 -26.53 -33.40
C GLU A 226 9.77 -27.68 -32.92
N ARG A 227 10.06 -27.68 -31.61
CA ARG A 227 10.08 -28.90 -30.80
C ARG A 227 9.73 -28.59 -29.35
N ASN A 228 8.78 -29.38 -28.85
CA ASN A 228 8.16 -29.34 -27.54
C ASN A 228 9.07 -30.06 -26.53
N THR A 229 9.38 -29.41 -25.39
CA THR A 229 9.78 -30.08 -24.14
C THR A 229 9.38 -29.18 -22.98
N ASP A 230 8.37 -29.63 -22.23
CA ASP A 230 8.12 -29.26 -20.83
C ASP A 230 9.41 -29.39 -20.02
N ASP A 231 9.80 -28.34 -19.31
CA ASP A 231 10.33 -28.47 -17.94
C ASP A 231 10.46 -27.10 -17.25
N GLY A 232 10.15 -27.09 -15.95
CA GLY A 232 9.93 -25.92 -15.10
C GLY A 232 11.02 -24.84 -15.15
N ARG A 233 10.66 -23.68 -15.70
CA ARG A 233 11.41 -22.42 -15.59
C ARG A 233 10.42 -21.25 -15.60
N GLY A 234 9.85 -20.96 -14.43
CA GLY A 234 8.90 -19.87 -14.24
C GLY A 234 9.08 -19.18 -12.90
N ASP A 235 10.32 -18.95 -12.46
CA ASP A 235 10.56 -18.28 -11.17
C ASP A 235 11.89 -17.48 -11.09
N TRP A 236 12.55 -17.23 -12.23
CA TRP A 236 13.85 -16.53 -12.26
C TRP A 236 13.81 -15.13 -12.90
N GLU A 237 12.69 -14.73 -13.51
CA GLU A 237 12.61 -13.42 -14.18
C GLU A 237 12.16 -12.29 -13.24
N ALA A 238 11.29 -12.57 -12.26
CA ALA A 238 10.85 -11.56 -11.29
C ALA A 238 11.97 -11.09 -10.34
N ASN A 239 12.96 -11.95 -10.06
CA ASN A 239 14.11 -11.58 -9.22
C ASN A 239 15.17 -10.76 -9.96
N ARG A 240 15.20 -10.82 -11.30
CA ARG A 240 16.18 -10.06 -12.10
C ARG A 240 15.83 -8.58 -12.19
N GLU A 241 14.53 -8.27 -12.17
CA GLU A 241 14.03 -6.89 -12.18
C GLU A 241 14.26 -6.16 -10.84
N GLY A 242 14.29 -6.90 -9.72
CA GLY A 242 14.67 -6.36 -8.41
C GLY A 242 16.16 -6.01 -8.30
N ASP A 243 17.03 -6.84 -8.86
CA ASP A 243 18.49 -6.67 -8.80
C ASP A 243 19.03 -5.56 -9.72
N GLU A 244 18.36 -5.24 -10.83
CA GLU A 244 18.74 -4.09 -11.66
C GLU A 244 18.35 -2.74 -11.03
N MET A 245 17.28 -2.71 -10.23
CA MET A 245 16.87 -1.50 -9.49
C MET A 245 17.80 -1.17 -8.31
N GLY A 246 18.47 -2.18 -7.72
CA GLY A 246 19.46 -1.96 -6.66
C GLY A 246 20.77 -1.33 -7.14
N LYS A 247 21.14 -1.52 -8.41
CA LYS A 247 22.43 -1.05 -8.96
C LYS A 247 22.42 0.40 -9.45
N LEU A 248 21.24 1.03 -9.57
CA LEU A 248 21.09 2.40 -10.07
C LEU A 248 20.94 3.47 -8.97
N VAL A 249 20.87 3.06 -7.70
CA VAL A 249 20.81 3.98 -6.53
C VAL A 249 22.19 4.20 -5.91
N GLY A 250 23.22 3.53 -6.43
CA GLY A 250 24.61 3.67 -5.99
C GLY A 250 25.50 4.39 -7.01
N ARG A 251 25.17 5.64 -7.38
CA ARG A 251 26.10 6.64 -7.93
C ARG A 251 25.61 8.04 -7.62
#